data_AF-A0A4Y2KXZ6-F1
#
_entry.id   AF-A0A4Y2KXZ6-F1
#
_cell.length_a   1.000
_cell.length_b   1.000
_cell.length_c   1.000
_cell.angle_alpha   90.00
_cell.angle_beta   90.00
_cell.angle_gamma   90.00
#
_symmetry.space_group_name_H-M   'P 1'
#
loop_
_entity.id
_entity.type
_entity.pdbx_description
1 polymer ?
#
loop_
_entity_poly.entity_id
_entity_poly.type
_entity_poly.pdbx_seq_one_letter_code
_entity_poly.pdbx_strand_id
1 'polypeptide(L)'
;MYSFYIFTVAFLVVVFSDSVYSLIDGLYCGKENCYSVLHVTREASKAEISKMYRQLAKKYHPDMHKTPEAKEKAEEKFTSLVTAYEVLKDDESRKDYDYMLDNPDKVYGHYYRYYRRRMSPKVDARIVIAVSITVISVIQYLGAWSRYKSAINYLITVPKYRLKAMEIAKQENLLAMNKRRDKRSKDQIKEEAEEILKKILEERIDIRGGYSKPTFYDVLWVQLICLPYTITKYVLWYIRWLWKFSIMKNEYGEEEKLYLMRKHLQCSQTQWEAIPDEEKEECFEQSLWIKENFLKWKQKKEDDLKAKYAESARYKTTRRMMRNQGHRQIAFDD
;
A
#
# COMPACT_ATOMS: atom_id res chain seq x y z
N MET A 1 15.45 -65.22 -42.61
CA MET A 1 15.44 -65.23 -41.12
C MET A 1 16.49 -64.31 -40.50
N TYR A 2 17.75 -64.29 -40.95
CA TYR A 2 18.80 -63.41 -40.38
C TYR A 2 18.50 -61.90 -40.44
N SER A 3 17.86 -61.41 -41.50
CA SER A 3 17.53 -59.98 -41.64
C SER A 3 16.46 -59.50 -40.63
N PHE A 4 15.52 -60.38 -40.25
CA PHE A 4 14.50 -60.05 -39.25
C PHE A 4 15.09 -60.01 -37.83
N TYR A 5 16.05 -60.89 -37.54
CA TYR A 5 16.73 -60.95 -36.25
C TYR A 5 17.63 -59.73 -36.00
N ILE A 6 18.30 -59.22 -37.04
CA ILE A 6 19.11 -57.99 -36.96
C ILE A 6 18.21 -56.77 -36.71
N PHE A 7 17.04 -56.70 -37.35
CA PHE A 7 16.09 -55.62 -37.14
C PHE A 7 15.46 -55.65 -35.73
N THR A 8 15.14 -56.84 -35.20
CA THR A 8 14.59 -56.97 -33.84
C THR A 8 15.63 -56.70 -32.75
N VAL A 9 16.89 -57.08 -32.98
CA VAL A 9 17.99 -56.77 -32.04
C VAL A 9 18.33 -55.28 -32.09
N ALA A 10 18.33 -54.65 -33.27
CA ALA A 10 18.50 -53.20 -33.40
C ALA A 10 17.34 -52.44 -32.74
N PHE A 11 16.09 -52.90 -32.87
CA PHE A 11 14.94 -52.30 -32.22
C PHE A 11 14.96 -52.44 -30.69
N LEU A 12 15.41 -53.59 -30.17
CA LEU A 12 15.61 -53.79 -28.72
C LEU A 12 16.73 -52.88 -28.18
N VAL A 13 17.85 -52.71 -28.89
CA VAL A 13 18.94 -51.82 -28.46
C VAL A 13 18.50 -50.35 -28.43
N VAL A 14 17.64 -49.92 -29.37
CA VAL A 14 17.08 -48.55 -29.36
C VAL A 14 16.09 -48.33 -28.23
N VAL A 15 15.30 -49.35 -27.85
CA VAL A 15 14.36 -49.26 -26.71
C VAL A 15 15.11 -49.26 -25.36
N PHE A 16 16.31 -49.84 -25.28
CA PHE A 16 17.14 -49.83 -24.07
C PHE A 16 18.09 -48.63 -23.95
N SER A 17 18.19 -47.73 -24.94
CA SER A 17 19.08 -46.55 -24.86
C SER A 17 18.44 -45.31 -24.24
N ASP A 18 17.12 -45.30 -24.03
CA ASP A 18 16.43 -44.17 -23.39
C ASP A 18 16.41 -44.30 -21.86
N SER A 19 17.59 -44.48 -21.27
CA SER A 19 17.86 -44.00 -19.90
C SER A 19 18.52 -42.64 -19.98
N VAL A 20 17.99 -41.73 -20.81
CA VAL A 20 18.41 -40.33 -20.77
C VAL A 20 17.78 -39.75 -19.52
N TYR A 21 18.60 -39.60 -18.48
CA TYR A 21 18.29 -38.82 -17.29
C TYR A 21 17.52 -37.56 -17.72
N SER A 22 16.30 -37.40 -17.22
CA SER A 22 15.44 -36.23 -17.46
C SER A 22 16.05 -34.99 -16.77
N LEU A 23 17.19 -34.56 -17.29
CA LEU A 23 17.89 -33.36 -16.90
C LEU A 23 17.22 -32.17 -17.60
N ILE A 24 16.91 -31.16 -16.80
CA ILE A 24 16.15 -29.99 -17.25
C ILE A 24 17.14 -28.95 -17.77
N ASP A 25 17.00 -28.57 -19.04
CA ASP A 25 17.84 -27.54 -19.65
C ASP A 25 17.67 -26.19 -18.92
N GLY A 26 18.78 -25.54 -18.57
CA GLY A 26 18.81 -24.31 -17.77
C GLY A 26 18.72 -24.50 -16.24
N LEU A 27 18.66 -25.73 -15.72
CA LEU A 27 18.67 -26.02 -14.28
C LEU A 27 19.98 -26.70 -13.86
N TYR A 28 20.60 -26.27 -12.75
CA TYR A 28 21.88 -26.79 -12.27
C TYR A 28 22.95 -26.85 -13.38
N CYS A 29 23.42 -28.05 -13.76
CA CYS A 29 24.41 -28.27 -14.83
C CYS A 29 23.78 -28.46 -16.23
N GLY A 30 22.50 -28.12 -16.40
CA GLY A 30 21.79 -28.21 -17.68
C GLY A 30 21.59 -29.65 -18.11
N LYS A 31 22.08 -30.01 -19.30
CA LYS A 31 21.91 -31.34 -19.93
C LYS A 31 22.90 -32.39 -19.40
N GLU A 32 23.89 -31.99 -18.62
CA GLU A 32 24.91 -32.88 -18.07
C GLU A 32 24.70 -33.10 -16.56
N ASN A 33 25.14 -34.26 -16.05
CA ASN A 33 25.11 -34.52 -14.62
C ASN A 33 26.29 -33.81 -13.93
N CYS A 34 26.03 -33.07 -12.85
CA CYS A 34 27.06 -32.33 -12.12
C CYS A 34 28.16 -33.25 -11.54
N TYR A 35 27.82 -34.49 -11.19
CA TYR A 35 28.81 -35.49 -10.76
C TYR A 35 29.71 -35.91 -11.92
N SER A 36 29.15 -36.11 -13.12
CA SER A 36 29.94 -36.46 -14.31
C SER A 36 30.84 -35.32 -14.77
N VAL A 37 30.40 -34.07 -14.64
CA VAL A 37 31.19 -32.87 -14.98
C VAL A 37 32.46 -32.78 -14.14
N LEU A 38 32.40 -33.15 -12.85
CA LEU A 38 33.54 -33.17 -11.94
C LEU A 38 34.28 -34.52 -11.89
N HIS A 39 33.82 -35.52 -12.65
CA HIS A 39 34.34 -36.89 -12.64
C HIS A 39 34.39 -37.53 -11.23
N VAL A 40 33.31 -37.34 -10.47
CA VAL A 40 33.14 -37.90 -9.11
C VAL A 40 31.86 -38.73 -9.04
N THR A 41 31.77 -39.64 -8.07
CA THR A 41 30.55 -40.41 -7.82
C THR A 41 29.58 -39.66 -6.90
N ARG A 42 28.34 -40.12 -6.81
CA ARG A 42 27.32 -39.54 -5.92
C ARG A 42 27.70 -39.71 -4.44
N GLU A 43 28.54 -40.67 -4.11
CA GLU A 43 29.06 -40.95 -2.76
C GLU A 43 30.31 -40.13 -2.41
N ALA A 44 30.85 -39.36 -3.37
CA ALA A 44 32.08 -38.61 -3.17
C ALA A 44 31.98 -37.63 -2.01
N SER A 45 33.03 -37.61 -1.18
CA SER A 45 33.11 -36.69 -0.04
C SER A 45 33.31 -35.25 -0.50
N LYS A 46 32.96 -34.27 0.36
CA LYS A 46 33.23 -32.85 0.06
C LYS A 46 34.71 -32.58 -0.25
N ALA A 47 35.61 -33.24 0.47
CA ALA A 47 37.05 -33.10 0.27
C ALA A 47 37.47 -33.59 -1.12
N GLU A 48 36.90 -34.69 -1.58
CA GLU A 48 37.13 -35.26 -2.91
C GLU A 48 36.58 -34.36 -4.02
N ILE A 49 35.35 -33.88 -3.86
CA ILE A 49 34.71 -32.92 -4.78
C ILE A 49 35.57 -31.65 -4.92
N SER A 50 36.00 -31.07 -3.79
CA SER A 50 36.89 -29.89 -3.80
C SER A 50 38.25 -30.18 -4.42
N LYS A 51 38.82 -31.37 -4.21
CA LYS A 51 40.10 -31.76 -4.79
C LYS A 51 40.01 -31.88 -6.32
N MET A 52 39.00 -32.60 -6.81
CA MET A 52 38.78 -32.80 -8.25
C MET A 52 38.47 -31.49 -8.96
N TYR A 53 37.61 -30.64 -8.36
CA TYR A 53 37.35 -29.31 -8.88
C TYR A 53 38.63 -28.49 -9.04
N ARG A 54 39.50 -28.42 -8.02
CA ARG A 54 40.77 -27.65 -8.11
C ARG A 54 41.68 -28.16 -9.23
N GLN A 55 41.74 -29.48 -9.44
CA GLN A 55 42.55 -30.08 -10.50
C GLN A 55 42.00 -29.73 -11.89
N LEU A 56 40.68 -29.88 -12.09
CA LEU A 56 40.02 -29.59 -13.36
C LEU A 56 40.00 -28.08 -13.66
N ALA A 57 39.74 -27.24 -12.66
CA ALA A 57 39.77 -25.79 -12.78
C ALA A 57 41.15 -25.28 -13.24
N LYS A 58 42.25 -25.84 -12.73
CA LYS A 58 43.60 -25.50 -13.19
C LYS A 58 43.83 -25.94 -14.64
N LYS A 59 43.28 -27.09 -15.04
CA LYS A 59 43.45 -27.66 -16.38
C LYS A 59 42.68 -26.87 -17.45
N TYR A 60 41.48 -26.41 -17.13
CA TYR A 60 40.57 -25.69 -18.03
C TYR A 60 40.57 -24.17 -17.79
N HIS A 61 41.56 -23.64 -17.05
CA HIS A 61 41.68 -22.20 -16.88
C HIS A 61 42.03 -21.54 -18.23
N PRO A 62 41.34 -20.47 -18.66
CA PRO A 62 41.55 -19.85 -19.98
C PRO A 62 43.02 -19.40 -20.20
N ASP A 63 43.71 -18.98 -19.14
CA ASP A 63 45.13 -18.60 -19.21
C ASP A 63 46.08 -19.75 -19.57
N MET A 64 45.67 -21.00 -19.40
CA MET A 64 46.48 -22.16 -19.79
C MET A 64 46.39 -22.48 -21.28
N HIS A 65 45.48 -21.83 -22.01
CA HIS A 65 45.23 -22.07 -23.43
C HIS A 65 45.65 -20.87 -24.28
N LYS A 66 46.39 -21.12 -25.37
CA LYS A 66 47.01 -20.07 -26.19
C LYS A 66 46.18 -19.64 -27.40
N THR A 67 45.43 -20.56 -28.01
CA THR A 67 44.62 -20.27 -29.20
C THR A 67 43.21 -19.79 -28.80
N PRO A 68 42.58 -18.89 -29.58
CA PRO A 68 41.25 -18.36 -29.28
C PRO A 68 40.19 -19.47 -29.18
N GLU A 69 40.20 -20.43 -30.11
CA GLU A 69 39.27 -21.57 -30.08
C GLU A 69 39.47 -22.48 -28.86
N ALA A 70 40.71 -22.65 -28.38
CA ALA A 70 40.97 -23.44 -27.18
C ALA A 70 40.59 -22.70 -25.90
N LYS A 71 40.69 -21.37 -25.90
CA LYS A 71 40.23 -20.52 -24.80
C LYS A 71 38.71 -20.58 -24.66
N GLU A 72 37.99 -20.45 -25.77
CA GLU A 72 36.52 -20.54 -25.78
C GLU A 72 36.03 -21.90 -25.23
N LYS A 73 36.58 -23.01 -25.75
CA LYS A 73 36.26 -24.35 -25.25
C LYS A 73 36.64 -24.57 -23.78
N ALA A 74 37.70 -23.91 -23.31
CA ALA A 74 38.12 -23.99 -21.92
C ALA A 74 37.19 -23.17 -21.01
N GLU A 75 36.74 -22.00 -21.47
CA GLU A 75 35.80 -21.13 -20.75
C GLU A 75 34.42 -21.79 -20.58
N GLU A 76 33.90 -22.42 -21.63
CA GLU A 76 32.65 -23.19 -21.55
C GLU A 76 32.73 -24.30 -20.50
N LYS A 77 33.80 -25.10 -20.55
CA LYS A 77 34.06 -26.18 -19.59
C LYS A 77 34.33 -25.65 -18.18
N PHE A 78 35.01 -24.52 -18.08
CA PHE A 78 35.26 -23.89 -16.79
C PHE A 78 33.95 -23.44 -16.13
N THR A 79 33.04 -22.87 -16.91
CA THR A 79 31.72 -22.43 -16.44
C THR A 79 30.89 -23.62 -15.95
N SER A 80 30.89 -24.75 -16.68
CA SER A 80 30.19 -25.96 -16.23
C SER A 80 30.83 -26.55 -14.96
N LEU A 81 32.16 -26.57 -14.85
CA LEU A 81 32.89 -27.03 -13.67
C LEU A 81 32.58 -26.18 -12.42
N VAL A 82 32.54 -24.85 -12.57
CA VAL A 82 32.18 -23.92 -11.48
C VAL A 82 30.75 -24.20 -11.03
N THR A 83 29.81 -24.30 -11.97
CA THR A 83 28.41 -24.57 -11.67
C THR A 83 28.23 -25.91 -10.96
N ALA A 84 28.86 -26.98 -11.44
CA ALA A 84 28.82 -28.30 -10.81
C ALA A 84 29.40 -28.27 -9.39
N TYR A 85 30.50 -27.56 -9.18
CA TYR A 85 31.09 -27.42 -7.86
C TYR A 85 30.20 -26.64 -6.89
N GLU A 86 29.60 -25.53 -7.33
CA GLU A 86 28.67 -24.75 -6.50
C GLU A 86 27.48 -25.59 -6.04
N VAL A 87 26.91 -26.40 -6.95
CA VAL A 87 25.77 -27.28 -6.65
C VAL A 87 26.15 -28.41 -5.70
N LEU A 88 27.33 -29.01 -5.84
CA LEU A 88 27.74 -30.19 -5.07
C LEU A 88 28.47 -29.86 -3.75
N LYS A 89 28.96 -28.63 -3.59
CA LYS A 89 29.71 -28.19 -2.40
C LYS A 89 28.80 -27.93 -1.20
N ASP A 90 27.66 -27.29 -1.41
CA ASP A 90 26.68 -27.00 -0.36
C ASP A 90 25.77 -28.21 -0.13
N ASP A 91 25.55 -28.58 1.14
CA ASP A 91 24.82 -29.82 1.48
C ASP A 91 23.37 -29.74 1.05
N GLU A 92 22.75 -28.58 1.22
CA GLU A 92 21.35 -28.44 0.87
C GLU A 92 21.15 -28.38 -0.65
N SER A 93 22.03 -27.69 -1.39
CA SER A 93 22.00 -27.71 -2.86
C SER A 93 22.27 -29.10 -3.43
N ARG A 94 23.21 -29.84 -2.85
CA ARG A 94 23.47 -31.22 -3.23
C ARG A 94 22.26 -32.10 -2.96
N LYS A 95 21.60 -31.94 -1.81
CA LYS A 95 20.37 -32.67 -1.46
C LYS A 95 19.22 -32.37 -2.42
N ASP A 96 19.03 -31.12 -2.82
CA ASP A 96 18.00 -30.75 -3.78
C ASP A 96 18.31 -31.25 -5.19
N TYR A 97 19.58 -31.23 -5.59
CA TYR A 97 20.05 -31.82 -6.84
C TYR A 97 19.84 -33.33 -6.89
N ASP A 98 20.23 -34.03 -5.82
CA ASP A 98 20.01 -35.46 -5.63
C ASP A 98 18.52 -35.82 -5.67
N TYR A 99 17.68 -35.05 -4.98
CA TYR A 99 16.23 -35.22 -5.03
C TYR A 99 15.67 -35.02 -6.44
N MET A 100 16.23 -34.09 -7.23
CA MET A 100 15.88 -33.91 -8.64
C MET A 100 16.24 -35.13 -9.49
N LEU A 101 17.44 -35.67 -9.31
CA LEU A 101 17.86 -36.89 -9.99
C LEU A 101 16.96 -38.08 -9.65
N ASP A 102 16.52 -38.19 -8.39
CA ASP A 102 15.66 -39.28 -7.93
C ASP A 102 14.17 -39.10 -8.31
N ASN A 103 13.71 -37.87 -8.57
CA ASN A 103 12.29 -37.54 -8.83
C ASN A 103 12.12 -36.67 -10.09
N PRO A 104 12.48 -37.14 -11.30
CA PRO A 104 12.46 -36.32 -12.51
C PRO A 104 11.05 -35.79 -12.89
N ASP A 105 9.99 -36.45 -12.44
CA ASP A 105 8.58 -36.10 -12.70
C ASP A 105 8.17 -34.73 -12.11
N LYS A 106 8.83 -34.27 -11.04
CA LYS A 106 8.43 -33.06 -10.29
C LYS A 106 9.06 -31.78 -10.81
N VAL A 107 9.02 -31.57 -12.12
CA VAL A 107 9.66 -30.43 -12.83
C VAL A 107 9.43 -29.09 -12.11
N TYR A 108 8.17 -28.70 -11.87
CA TYR A 108 7.83 -27.44 -11.21
C TYR A 108 8.40 -27.32 -9.78
N GLY A 109 8.46 -28.42 -9.03
CA GLY A 109 9.01 -28.44 -7.68
C GLY A 109 10.51 -28.14 -7.68
N HIS A 110 11.25 -28.70 -8.64
CA HIS A 110 12.69 -28.48 -8.77
C HIS A 110 13.03 -27.04 -9.17
N TYR A 111 12.27 -26.48 -10.12
CA TYR A 111 12.36 -25.06 -10.48
C TYR A 111 12.14 -24.16 -9.27
N TYR A 112 11.08 -24.41 -8.50
CA TYR A 112 10.79 -23.62 -7.31
C TYR A 112 11.93 -23.68 -6.29
N ARG A 113 12.49 -24.86 -5.99
CA ARG A 113 13.59 -25.00 -5.03
C ARG A 113 14.87 -24.31 -5.50
N TYR A 114 15.22 -24.49 -6.78
CA TYR A 114 16.38 -23.86 -7.38
C TYR A 114 16.29 -22.32 -7.34
N TYR A 115 15.17 -21.76 -7.81
CA TYR A 115 14.98 -20.30 -7.81
C TYR A 115 14.83 -19.75 -6.40
N ARG A 116 14.12 -20.43 -5.50
CA ARG A 116 14.00 -19.99 -4.10
C ARG A 116 15.36 -19.87 -3.45
N ARG A 117 16.30 -20.80 -3.66
CA ARG A 117 17.64 -20.68 -3.05
C ARG A 117 18.44 -19.51 -3.65
N ARG A 118 18.38 -19.28 -4.96
CA ARG A 118 19.12 -18.17 -5.60
C ARG A 118 18.48 -16.80 -5.35
N MET A 119 17.15 -16.73 -5.26
CA MET A 119 16.37 -15.49 -5.23
C MET A 119 15.75 -15.17 -3.87
N SER A 120 15.85 -16.04 -2.87
CA SER A 120 15.30 -15.74 -1.54
C SER A 120 16.00 -14.50 -0.99
N PRO A 121 15.26 -13.43 -0.67
CA PRO A 121 15.87 -12.26 -0.06
C PRO A 121 16.50 -12.66 1.27
N LYS A 122 17.68 -12.11 1.56
CA LYS A 122 18.37 -12.35 2.84
C LYS A 122 17.64 -11.74 4.03
N VAL A 123 16.72 -10.80 3.78
CA VAL A 123 15.91 -10.14 4.80
C VAL A 123 14.47 -10.66 4.74
N ASP A 124 13.89 -10.92 5.92
CA ASP A 124 12.49 -11.31 6.02
C ASP A 124 11.60 -10.13 5.58
N ALA A 125 10.75 -10.36 4.59
CA ALA A 125 9.81 -9.36 4.07
C ALA A 125 8.92 -8.77 5.17
N ARG A 126 8.62 -9.54 6.23
CA ARG A 126 7.82 -9.08 7.38
C ARG A 126 8.49 -7.92 8.11
N ILE A 127 9.82 -7.97 8.27
CA ILE A 127 10.58 -6.92 8.93
C ILE A 127 10.53 -5.65 8.08
N VAL A 128 10.72 -5.79 6.77
CA VAL A 128 10.65 -4.66 5.82
C VAL A 128 9.27 -3.98 5.87
N ILE A 129 8.20 -4.78 5.92
CA ILE A 129 6.83 -4.29 6.04
C ILE A 129 6.63 -3.58 7.40
N ALA A 130 7.07 -4.17 8.51
CA ALA A 130 6.93 -3.53 9.82
C ALA A 130 7.67 -2.19 9.88
N VAL A 131 8.92 -2.13 9.39
CA VAL A 131 9.71 -0.91 9.34
C VAL A 131 9.04 0.15 8.46
N SER A 132 8.55 -0.20 7.27
CA SER A 132 7.88 0.78 6.40
C SER A 132 6.62 1.34 7.05
N ILE A 133 5.80 0.50 7.70
CA ILE A 133 4.60 0.93 8.44
C ILE A 133 4.98 1.85 9.61
N THR A 134 6.07 1.56 10.34
CA THR A 134 6.55 2.47 11.41
C THR A 134 6.93 3.84 10.87
N VAL A 135 7.67 3.89 9.77
CA VAL A 135 8.10 5.15 9.15
C VAL A 135 6.90 5.97 8.68
N ILE A 136 5.95 5.33 7.97
CA ILE A 136 4.72 5.98 7.52
C ILE A 136 3.92 6.52 8.70
N SER A 137 3.77 5.72 9.76
CA SER A 137 3.02 6.12 10.97
C SER A 137 3.62 7.35 11.65
N VAL A 138 4.95 7.43 11.74
CA VAL A 138 5.64 8.59 12.32
C VAL A 138 5.44 9.83 11.45
N ILE A 139 5.64 9.71 10.13
CA ILE A 139 5.44 10.82 9.18
C ILE A 139 3.99 11.32 9.24
N GLN A 140 3.02 10.42 9.27
CA GLN A 140 1.60 10.75 9.37
C GLN A 140 1.29 11.53 10.66
N TYR A 141 1.81 11.08 11.80
CA TYR A 141 1.59 11.74 13.09
C TYR A 141 2.20 13.14 13.14
N LEU A 142 3.43 13.30 12.66
CA LEU A 142 4.09 14.61 12.57
C LEU A 142 3.37 15.55 11.60
N GLY A 143 2.93 15.03 10.44
CA GLY A 143 2.15 15.78 9.47
C GLY A 143 0.78 16.22 10.00
N ALA A 144 0.11 15.38 10.80
CA ALA A 144 -1.13 15.74 11.47
C ALA A 144 -0.92 16.87 12.50
N TRP A 145 0.13 16.80 13.31
CA TRP A 145 0.51 17.88 14.22
C TRP A 145 0.83 19.19 13.49
N SER A 146 1.54 19.12 12.37
CA SER A 146 1.87 20.30 11.55
C SER A 146 0.61 20.97 10.97
N ARG A 147 -0.34 20.18 10.47
CA ARG A 147 -1.64 20.68 9.98
C ARG A 147 -2.46 21.33 11.10
N TYR A 148 -2.53 20.70 12.27
CA TYR A 148 -3.24 21.25 13.44
C TYR A 148 -2.66 22.61 13.85
N LYS A 149 -1.34 22.71 14.02
CA LYS A 149 -0.67 23.97 14.36
C LYS A 149 -0.89 25.06 13.32
N SER A 150 -0.84 24.69 12.03
CA SER A 150 -1.14 25.61 10.94
C SER A 150 -2.57 26.14 10.98
N ALA A 151 -3.55 25.28 11.33
CA ALA A 151 -4.94 25.68 11.49
C ALA A 151 -5.12 26.68 12.64
N ILE A 152 -4.49 26.43 13.80
CA ILE A 152 -4.53 27.37 14.95
C ILE A 152 -3.91 28.72 14.57
N ASN A 153 -2.75 28.71 13.90
CA ASN A 153 -2.12 29.94 13.43
C ASN A 153 -3.05 30.73 12.47
N TYR A 154 -3.73 30.03 11.57
CA TYR A 154 -4.72 30.64 10.68
C TYR A 154 -5.91 31.25 11.46
N LEU A 155 -6.44 30.56 12.47
CA LEU A 155 -7.58 31.05 13.24
C LEU A 155 -7.31 32.39 13.93
N ILE A 156 -6.07 32.66 14.35
CA ILE A 156 -5.69 33.95 14.97
C ILE A 156 -5.71 35.10 13.97
N THR A 157 -5.39 34.83 12.71
CA THR A 157 -5.46 35.84 11.66
C THR A 157 -6.88 36.29 11.39
N VAL A 158 -7.87 35.42 11.65
CA VAL A 158 -9.27 35.72 11.46
C VAL A 158 -9.79 36.55 12.64
N PRO A 159 -10.30 37.77 12.40
CA PRO A 159 -10.67 38.69 13.47
C PRO A 159 -11.77 38.12 14.39
N LYS A 160 -12.71 37.35 13.82
CA LYS A 160 -13.81 36.72 14.57
C LYS A 160 -13.32 35.85 15.73
N TYR A 161 -12.29 35.02 15.51
CA TYR A 161 -11.79 34.12 16.55
C TYR A 161 -10.80 34.81 17.48
N ARG A 162 -10.01 35.74 16.96
CA ARG A 162 -9.10 36.57 17.76
C ARG A 162 -9.83 37.38 18.82
N LEU A 163 -10.94 38.03 18.45
CA LEU A 163 -11.74 38.81 19.39
C LEU A 163 -12.32 37.93 20.51
N LYS A 164 -12.88 36.78 20.15
CA LYS A 164 -13.39 35.80 21.12
C LYS A 164 -12.30 35.32 22.08
N ALA A 165 -11.12 34.97 21.57
CA ALA A 165 -10.01 34.56 22.43
C ALA A 165 -9.55 35.69 23.36
N MET A 166 -9.57 36.94 22.89
CA MET A 166 -9.22 38.11 23.71
C MET A 166 -10.24 38.38 24.82
N GLU A 167 -11.53 38.21 24.53
CA GLU A 167 -12.61 38.30 25.52
C GLU A 167 -12.44 37.25 26.61
N ILE A 168 -12.18 35.99 26.23
CA ILE A 168 -11.93 34.89 27.18
C ILE A 168 -10.67 35.17 28.00
N ALA A 169 -9.57 35.58 27.36
CA ALA A 169 -8.33 35.91 28.04
C ALA A 169 -8.49 37.04 29.08
N LYS A 170 -9.39 37.99 28.80
CA LYS A 170 -9.76 39.07 29.72
C LYS A 170 -10.63 38.55 30.87
N GLN A 171 -11.57 37.64 30.61
CA GLN A 171 -12.41 37.00 31.63
C GLN A 171 -11.57 36.17 32.61
N GLU A 172 -10.59 35.43 32.11
CA GLU A 172 -9.68 34.60 32.92
C GLU A 172 -8.54 35.41 33.56
N ASN A 173 -8.54 36.74 33.38
CA ASN A 173 -7.53 37.67 33.89
C ASN A 173 -6.09 37.35 33.44
N LEU A 174 -5.94 36.59 32.34
CA LEU A 174 -4.66 36.13 31.79
C LEU A 174 -3.88 37.25 31.07
N LEU A 175 -4.56 38.32 30.68
CA LEU A 175 -3.98 39.50 30.03
C LEU A 175 -3.61 40.64 31.00
N ALA A 176 -3.80 40.46 32.30
CA ALA A 176 -3.46 41.48 33.30
C ALA A 176 -1.93 41.58 33.49
N MET A 177 -1.31 42.24 32.53
CA MET A 177 0.08 42.69 32.62
C MET A 177 0.22 43.70 33.75
N ASN A 178 0.97 43.32 34.78
CA ASN A 178 1.42 44.23 35.84
C ASN A 178 2.31 45.33 35.23
N LYS A 179 1.70 46.45 34.82
CA LYS A 179 2.35 47.61 34.19
C LYS A 179 3.49 48.26 34.99
N ARG A 180 3.75 47.84 36.22
CA ARG A 180 4.66 48.54 37.16
C ARG A 180 6.11 48.06 37.16
N ARG A 181 6.49 46.96 36.46
CA ARG A 181 7.89 46.49 36.49
C ARG A 181 8.29 45.49 35.39
N ASP A 182 7.78 45.65 34.16
CA ASP A 182 8.16 44.74 33.08
C ASP A 182 9.42 45.23 32.33
N LYS A 183 10.50 44.45 32.36
CA LYS A 183 11.79 44.74 31.70
C LYS A 183 11.86 44.22 30.26
N ARG A 184 10.81 43.55 29.77
CA ARG A 184 10.77 42.88 28.46
C ARG A 184 10.52 43.88 27.32
N SER A 185 10.99 43.51 26.12
CA SER A 185 10.77 44.34 24.92
C SER A 185 9.29 44.32 24.51
N LYS A 186 8.85 45.37 23.83
CA LYS A 186 7.47 45.49 23.32
C LYS A 186 7.08 44.33 22.39
N ASP A 187 8.05 43.78 21.67
CA ASP A 187 7.85 42.66 20.75
C ASP A 187 7.67 41.33 21.50
N GLN A 188 8.47 41.10 22.55
CA GLN A 188 8.31 39.91 23.42
C GLN A 188 6.93 39.88 24.09
N ILE A 189 6.49 41.04 24.57
CA ILE A 189 5.15 41.25 25.13
C ILE A 189 4.05 40.86 24.13
N LYS A 190 4.24 41.20 22.85
CA LYS A 190 3.27 40.90 21.80
C LYS A 190 3.26 39.41 21.44
N GLU A 191 4.44 38.79 21.36
CA GLU A 191 4.58 37.36 21.10
C GLU A 191 3.94 36.51 22.21
N GLU A 192 4.18 36.86 23.47
CA GLU A 192 3.55 36.18 24.61
C GLU A 192 2.03 36.33 24.61
N ALA A 193 1.52 37.53 24.31
CA ALA A 193 0.08 37.73 24.17
C ALA A 193 -0.50 36.88 23.03
N GLU A 194 0.21 36.76 21.89
CA GLU A 194 -0.21 35.88 20.80
C GLU A 194 -0.14 34.40 21.19
N GLU A 195 0.85 33.97 21.99
CA GLU A 195 0.95 32.60 22.49
C GLU A 195 -0.17 32.25 23.49
N ILE A 196 -0.54 33.19 24.37
CA ILE A 196 -1.69 33.03 25.27
C ILE A 196 -2.98 32.86 24.45
N LEU A 197 -3.17 33.68 23.42
CA LEU A 197 -4.32 33.54 22.52
C LEU A 197 -4.31 32.20 21.77
N LYS A 198 -3.13 31.69 21.34
CA LYS A 198 -3.00 30.34 20.76
C LYS A 198 -3.52 29.28 21.71
N LYS A 199 -3.03 29.29 22.97
CA LYS A 199 -3.41 28.31 23.98
C LYS A 199 -4.92 28.30 24.25
N ILE A 200 -5.52 29.49 24.35
CA ILE A 200 -6.98 29.62 24.53
C ILE A 200 -7.74 29.02 23.34
N LEU A 201 -7.29 29.29 22.11
CA LEU A 201 -7.90 28.72 20.91
C LEU A 201 -7.71 27.19 20.85
N GLU A 202 -6.54 26.67 21.23
CA GLU A 202 -6.25 25.23 21.30
C GLU A 202 -7.14 24.49 22.30
N GLU A 203 -7.46 25.12 23.43
CA GLU A 203 -8.30 24.53 24.48
C GLU A 203 -9.79 24.65 24.18
N ARG A 204 -10.23 25.77 23.60
CA ARG A 204 -11.66 26.10 23.48
C ARG A 204 -12.25 25.86 22.10
N ILE A 205 -11.44 25.82 21.05
CA ILE A 205 -11.93 25.55 19.70
C ILE A 205 -11.76 24.07 19.37
N ASP A 206 -12.89 23.39 19.23
CA ASP A 206 -12.96 22.06 18.64
C ASP A 206 -12.81 22.16 17.10
N ILE A 207 -11.57 22.06 16.62
CA ILE A 207 -11.29 21.99 15.19
C ILE A 207 -11.62 20.58 14.71
N ARG A 208 -12.63 20.45 13.84
CA ARG A 208 -13.09 19.14 13.34
C ARG A 208 -12.45 18.77 12.00
N GLY A 209 -12.46 17.46 11.70
CA GLY A 209 -12.01 16.92 10.42
C GLY A 209 -10.48 16.77 10.33
N GLY A 210 -9.92 17.01 9.13
CA GLY A 210 -8.51 16.76 8.83
C GLY A 210 -7.48 17.67 9.53
N TYR A 211 -7.95 18.65 10.30
CA TYR A 211 -7.15 19.58 11.09
C TYR A 211 -7.43 19.45 12.59
N SER A 212 -8.08 18.36 13.02
CA SER A 212 -8.31 18.08 14.43
C SER A 212 -7.01 17.78 15.17
N LYS A 213 -7.07 17.88 16.51
CA LYS A 213 -5.94 17.56 17.36
C LYS A 213 -5.58 16.07 17.17
N PRO A 214 -4.35 15.74 16.75
CA PRO A 214 -4.00 14.37 16.41
C PRO A 214 -4.08 13.46 17.64
N THR A 215 -4.81 12.37 17.52
CA THR A 215 -4.91 11.35 18.56
C THR A 215 -4.05 10.14 18.22
N PHE A 216 -3.72 9.31 19.22
CA PHE A 216 -2.97 8.08 18.97
C PHE A 216 -3.77 7.05 18.15
N TYR A 217 -5.10 7.12 18.17
CA TYR A 217 -5.97 6.26 17.36
C TYR A 217 -5.91 6.57 15.86
N ASP A 218 -5.45 7.76 15.48
CA ASP A 218 -5.31 8.16 14.08
C ASP A 218 -4.04 7.59 13.43
N VAL A 219 -3.14 7.02 14.24
CA VAL A 219 -1.89 6.43 13.77
C VAL A 219 -2.16 5.07 13.13
N LEU A 220 -1.61 4.85 11.94
CA LEU A 220 -1.86 3.66 11.14
C LEU A 220 -1.57 2.36 11.90
N TRP A 221 -0.49 2.28 12.68
CA TRP A 221 -0.21 1.12 13.55
C TRP A 221 -1.35 0.80 14.51
N VAL A 222 -1.89 1.82 15.18
CA VAL A 222 -2.99 1.64 16.14
C VAL A 222 -4.26 1.25 15.39
N GLN A 223 -4.52 1.86 14.24
CA GLN A 223 -5.64 1.49 13.39
C GLN A 223 -5.56 0.02 12.94
N LEU A 224 -4.38 -0.46 12.55
CA LEU A 224 -4.17 -1.84 12.11
C LEU A 224 -4.41 -2.85 13.24
N ILE A 225 -4.01 -2.50 14.47
CA ILE A 225 -4.25 -3.32 15.67
C ILE A 225 -5.74 -3.33 16.04
N CYS A 226 -6.42 -2.18 15.94
CA CYS A 226 -7.84 -2.07 16.25
C CYS A 226 -8.78 -2.56 15.14
N LEU A 227 -8.29 -2.68 13.90
CA LEU A 227 -9.05 -3.09 12.72
C LEU A 227 -9.82 -4.41 12.88
N PRO A 228 -9.24 -5.52 13.38
CA PRO A 228 -10.00 -6.76 13.56
C PRO A 228 -11.18 -6.57 14.54
N TYR A 229 -11.00 -5.77 15.58
CA TYR A 229 -12.06 -5.47 16.53
C TYR A 229 -13.16 -4.58 15.92
N THR A 230 -12.80 -3.57 15.14
CA THR A 230 -13.81 -2.71 14.49
C THR A 230 -14.58 -3.46 13.41
N ILE A 231 -13.93 -4.33 12.64
CA ILE A 231 -14.59 -5.18 11.64
C ILE A 231 -15.56 -6.14 12.31
N THR A 232 -15.13 -6.87 13.35
CA THR A 232 -16.03 -7.81 14.05
C THR A 232 -17.23 -7.12 14.66
N LYS A 233 -17.04 -5.97 15.30
CA LYS A 233 -18.15 -5.14 15.82
C LYS A 233 -19.10 -4.70 14.70
N TYR A 234 -18.58 -4.26 13.56
CA TYR A 234 -19.38 -3.84 12.41
C TYR A 234 -20.17 -5.00 11.80
N VAL A 235 -19.55 -6.18 11.64
CA VAL A 235 -20.21 -7.38 11.12
C VAL A 235 -21.36 -7.80 12.03
N LEU A 236 -21.15 -7.83 13.35
CA LEU A 236 -22.21 -8.13 14.32
C LEU A 236 -23.35 -7.12 14.27
N TRP A 237 -23.01 -5.82 14.19
CA TRP A 237 -24.00 -4.76 14.03
C TRP A 237 -24.80 -4.93 12.73
N TYR A 238 -24.14 -5.28 11.62
CA TYR A 238 -24.78 -5.48 10.32
C TYR A 238 -25.70 -6.71 10.29
N ILE A 239 -25.26 -7.82 10.87
CA ILE A 239 -26.10 -9.02 11.02
C ILE A 239 -27.35 -8.69 11.86
N ARG A 240 -27.17 -7.97 12.97
CA ARG A 240 -28.30 -7.52 13.81
C ARG A 240 -29.23 -6.59 13.05
N TRP A 241 -28.69 -5.68 12.23
CA TRP A 241 -29.45 -4.79 11.37
C TRP A 241 -30.29 -5.57 10.36
N LEU A 242 -29.68 -6.51 9.64
CA LEU A 242 -30.37 -7.37 8.68
C LEU A 242 -31.49 -8.16 9.34
N TRP A 243 -31.25 -8.73 10.52
CA TRP A 243 -32.28 -9.46 11.27
C TRP A 243 -33.46 -8.56 11.65
N LYS A 244 -33.19 -7.42 12.28
CA LYS A 244 -34.24 -6.50 12.76
C LYS A 244 -35.07 -5.90 11.63
N PHE A 245 -34.42 -5.42 10.57
CA PHE A 245 -35.10 -4.60 9.56
C PHE A 245 -35.45 -5.38 8.28
N SER A 246 -34.66 -6.40 7.89
CA SER A 246 -34.96 -7.19 6.70
C SER A 246 -35.88 -8.37 6.97
N ILE A 247 -35.76 -9.01 8.15
CA ILE A 247 -36.53 -10.22 8.49
C ILE A 247 -37.74 -9.86 9.35
N MET A 248 -37.55 -9.15 10.47
CA MET A 248 -38.65 -8.79 11.38
C MET A 248 -39.47 -7.56 10.97
N LYS A 249 -39.00 -6.77 9.99
CA LYS A 249 -39.65 -5.55 9.49
C LYS A 249 -40.09 -4.58 10.61
N ASN A 250 -39.26 -4.42 11.64
CA ASN A 250 -39.52 -3.45 12.70
C ASN A 250 -39.46 -2.01 12.17
N GLU A 251 -40.17 -1.09 12.82
CA GLU A 251 -40.06 0.35 12.56
C GLU A 251 -38.66 0.88 12.92
N TYR A 252 -38.17 1.85 12.15
CA TYR A 252 -36.88 2.49 12.41
C TYR A 252 -36.97 3.39 13.65
N GLY A 253 -36.09 3.16 14.63
CA GLY A 253 -35.87 4.09 15.73
C GLY A 253 -35.16 5.36 15.27
N GLU A 254 -34.98 6.31 16.19
CA GLU A 254 -34.35 7.60 15.89
C GLU A 254 -32.89 7.46 15.45
N GLU A 255 -32.12 6.58 16.10
CA GLU A 255 -30.73 6.31 15.75
C GLU A 255 -30.59 5.69 14.35
N GLU A 256 -31.49 4.78 13.99
CA GLU A 256 -31.49 4.12 12.69
C GLU A 256 -31.92 5.07 11.57
N LYS A 257 -32.89 5.95 11.84
CA LYS A 257 -33.25 7.05 10.93
C LYS A 257 -32.05 7.97 10.70
N LEU A 258 -31.34 8.36 11.77
CA LEU A 258 -30.13 9.19 11.69
C LEU A 258 -29.03 8.53 10.86
N TYR A 259 -28.79 7.24 11.06
CA TYR A 259 -27.84 6.48 10.24
C TYR A 259 -28.21 6.49 8.75
N LEU A 260 -29.49 6.27 8.43
CA LEU A 260 -29.98 6.26 7.05
C LEU A 260 -29.89 7.64 6.40
N MET A 261 -30.28 8.70 7.10
CA MET A 261 -30.17 10.07 6.60
C MET A 261 -28.72 10.43 6.30
N ARG A 262 -27.81 10.16 7.24
CA ARG A 262 -26.37 10.36 7.05
C ARG A 262 -25.83 9.59 5.86
N LYS A 263 -26.28 8.35 5.68
CA LYS A 263 -25.89 7.48 4.56
C LYS A 263 -26.37 8.04 3.21
N HIS A 264 -27.61 8.53 3.13
CA HIS A 264 -28.15 9.11 1.89
C HIS A 264 -27.47 10.43 1.53
N LEU A 265 -27.20 11.28 2.52
CA LEU A 265 -26.50 12.55 2.35
C LEU A 265 -24.99 12.40 2.09
N GLN A 266 -24.44 11.19 2.25
CA GLN A 266 -23.01 10.89 2.09
C GLN A 266 -22.10 11.76 2.97
N CYS A 267 -22.60 12.19 4.14
CA CYS A 267 -21.82 13.00 5.07
C CYS A 267 -21.13 12.13 6.13
N SER A 268 -19.91 12.51 6.51
CA SER A 268 -19.26 11.93 7.68
C SER A 268 -20.01 12.32 8.95
N GLN A 269 -19.77 11.61 10.05
CA GLN A 269 -20.34 11.97 11.35
C GLN A 269 -19.99 13.40 11.77
N THR A 270 -18.74 13.81 11.56
CA THR A 270 -18.27 15.15 11.89
C THR A 270 -18.91 16.25 11.03
N GLN A 271 -19.19 15.95 9.75
CA GLN A 271 -19.91 16.87 8.87
C GLN A 271 -21.37 16.99 9.29
N TRP A 272 -22.01 15.87 9.62
CA TRP A 272 -23.39 15.87 10.13
C TRP A 272 -23.53 16.69 11.41
N GLU A 273 -22.63 16.51 12.37
CA GLU A 273 -22.65 17.28 13.62
C GLU A 273 -22.35 18.77 13.42
N ALA A 274 -21.68 19.16 12.34
CA ALA A 274 -21.38 20.55 12.01
C ALA A 274 -22.55 21.28 11.31
N ILE A 275 -23.52 20.52 10.77
CA ILE A 275 -24.75 21.10 10.20
C ILE A 275 -25.56 21.76 11.34
N PRO A 276 -26.12 22.96 11.14
CA PRO A 276 -27.00 23.61 12.11
C PRO A 276 -28.20 22.73 12.49
N ASP A 277 -28.68 22.83 13.73
CA ASP A 277 -29.75 21.97 14.20
C ASP A 277 -31.08 22.20 13.45
N GLU A 278 -31.34 23.44 13.01
CA GLU A 278 -32.48 23.78 12.13
C GLU A 278 -32.49 22.98 10.82
N GLU A 279 -31.32 22.83 10.18
CA GLU A 279 -31.21 22.07 8.93
C GLU A 279 -31.35 20.56 9.18
N LYS A 280 -30.94 20.07 10.37
CA LYS A 280 -31.16 18.67 10.77
C LYS A 280 -32.65 18.41 10.99
N GLU A 281 -33.36 19.32 11.65
CA GLU A 281 -34.81 19.22 11.87
C GLU A 281 -35.56 19.19 10.54
N GLU A 282 -35.22 20.03 9.56
CA GLU A 282 -35.78 19.98 8.20
C GLU A 282 -35.61 18.59 7.56
N CYS A 283 -34.45 17.94 7.76
CA CYS A 283 -34.18 16.60 7.26
C CYS A 283 -35.09 15.53 7.91
N PHE A 284 -35.41 15.69 9.19
CA PHE A 284 -36.34 14.82 9.91
C PHE A 284 -37.78 15.04 9.45
N GLU A 285 -38.22 16.30 9.32
CA GLU A 285 -39.56 16.64 8.85
C GLU A 285 -39.84 16.09 7.45
N GLN A 286 -38.87 16.20 6.56
CA GLN A 286 -38.99 15.71 5.18
C GLN A 286 -38.78 14.19 5.07
N SER A 287 -38.57 13.50 6.19
CA SER A 287 -38.42 12.05 6.25
C SER A 287 -37.35 11.53 5.29
N LEU A 288 -36.18 12.18 5.27
CA LEU A 288 -35.09 11.88 4.32
C LEU A 288 -34.45 10.49 4.53
N TRP A 289 -34.80 9.76 5.59
CA TRP A 289 -34.38 8.36 5.75
C TRP A 289 -35.02 7.43 4.69
N ILE A 290 -36.15 7.85 4.10
CA ILE A 290 -36.80 7.15 2.98
C ILE A 290 -36.13 7.59 1.68
N LYS A 291 -35.61 6.61 0.93
CA LYS A 291 -34.84 6.84 -0.29
C LYS A 291 -35.59 7.66 -1.36
N GLU A 292 -36.90 7.43 -1.49
CA GLU A 292 -37.74 8.16 -2.47
C GLU A 292 -37.90 9.64 -2.12
N ASN A 293 -38.13 9.94 -0.84
CA ASN A 293 -38.25 11.32 -0.35
C ASN A 293 -36.92 12.06 -0.52
N PHE A 294 -35.81 11.38 -0.22
CA PHE A 294 -34.47 11.93 -0.45
C PHE A 294 -34.21 12.28 -1.93
N LEU A 295 -34.60 11.41 -2.87
CA LEU A 295 -34.43 11.68 -4.30
C LEU A 295 -35.24 12.90 -4.75
N LYS A 296 -36.50 13.01 -4.30
CA LYS A 296 -37.36 14.18 -4.59
C LYS A 296 -36.77 15.47 -4.01
N TRP A 297 -36.30 15.42 -2.76
CA TRP A 297 -35.65 16.54 -2.11
C TRP A 297 -34.38 16.98 -2.84
N LYS A 298 -33.54 16.02 -3.22
CA LYS A 298 -32.30 16.28 -3.95
C LYS A 298 -32.58 16.96 -5.29
N GLN A 299 -33.56 16.45 -6.05
CA GLN A 299 -34.00 17.07 -7.30
C GLN A 299 -34.46 18.51 -7.07
N LYS A 300 -35.31 18.73 -6.06
CA LYS A 300 -35.80 20.06 -5.70
C LYS A 300 -34.65 21.03 -5.37
N LYS A 301 -33.69 20.62 -4.53
CA LYS A 301 -32.52 21.46 -4.20
C LYS A 301 -31.65 21.75 -5.42
N GLU A 302 -31.45 20.79 -6.32
CA GLU A 302 -30.72 20.98 -7.57
C GLU A 302 -31.43 21.98 -8.49
N ASP A 303 -32.76 21.91 -8.60
CA ASP A 303 -33.56 22.81 -9.43
C ASP A 303 -33.62 24.22 -8.83
N ASP A 304 -33.73 24.35 -7.50
CA ASP A 304 -33.63 25.64 -6.80
C ASP A 304 -32.25 26.29 -7.00
N LEU A 305 -31.17 25.49 -6.93
CA LEU A 305 -29.81 25.96 -7.24
C LEU A 305 -29.71 26.43 -8.69
N LYS A 306 -30.20 25.63 -9.66
CA LYS A 306 -30.22 26.01 -11.08
C LYS A 306 -31.02 27.29 -11.31
N ALA A 307 -32.15 27.49 -10.64
CA ALA A 307 -32.96 28.71 -10.71
C ALA A 307 -32.18 29.92 -10.15
N LYS A 308 -31.57 29.80 -8.96
CA LYS A 308 -30.71 30.86 -8.39
C LYS A 308 -29.53 31.19 -9.29
N TYR A 309 -28.88 30.18 -9.87
CA TYR A 309 -27.81 30.37 -10.84
C TYR A 309 -28.34 31.09 -12.09
N ALA A 310 -29.51 30.70 -12.61
CA ALA A 310 -30.14 31.32 -13.77
C ALA A 310 -30.52 32.79 -13.54
N GLU A 311 -30.94 33.12 -12.32
CA GLU A 311 -31.26 34.48 -11.90
C GLU A 311 -30.02 35.36 -11.71
N SER A 312 -28.89 34.75 -11.34
CA SER A 312 -27.64 35.47 -11.08
C SER A 312 -27.21 36.31 -12.28
N ALA A 313 -26.85 37.57 -12.02
CA ALA A 313 -26.40 38.50 -13.05
C ALA A 313 -25.17 37.95 -13.82
N ARG A 314 -24.28 37.23 -13.13
CA ARG A 314 -23.10 36.58 -13.70
C ARG A 314 -23.48 35.54 -14.76
N TYR A 315 -24.43 34.66 -14.47
CA TYR A 315 -24.91 33.66 -15.44
C TYR A 315 -25.64 34.31 -16.62
N LYS A 316 -26.47 35.33 -16.38
CA LYS A 316 -27.11 36.10 -17.46
C LYS A 316 -26.09 36.75 -18.39
N THR A 317 -25.00 37.29 -17.83
CA THR A 317 -23.87 37.86 -18.60
C THR A 317 -23.13 36.78 -19.38
N THR A 318 -22.77 35.65 -18.77
CA THR A 318 -22.11 34.53 -19.46
C THR A 318 -23.00 33.96 -20.58
N ARG A 319 -24.31 33.83 -20.36
CA ARG A 319 -25.28 33.40 -21.37
C ARG A 319 -25.37 34.37 -22.56
N ARG A 320 -25.33 35.69 -22.30
CA ARG A 320 -25.27 36.72 -23.36
C ARG A 320 -23.95 36.63 -24.14
N MET A 321 -22.83 36.42 -23.45
CA MET A 321 -21.52 36.23 -24.08
C MET A 321 -21.50 34.97 -24.96
N MET A 322 -22.01 33.83 -24.49
CA MET A 322 -22.10 32.60 -25.29
C MET A 322 -22.99 32.78 -26.53
N ARG A 323 -24.13 33.49 -26.40
CA ARG A 323 -25.01 33.81 -27.54
C ARG A 323 -24.31 34.69 -28.58
N ASN A 324 -23.48 35.63 -28.12
CA ASN A 324 -22.72 36.53 -29.00
C ASN A 324 -21.44 35.87 -29.56
N GLN A 325 -20.84 34.92 -28.84
CA GLN A 325 -19.68 34.12 -29.28
C GLN A 325 -20.06 33.00 -30.25
N GLY A 326 -21.31 32.52 -30.26
CA GLY A 326 -21.81 31.54 -31.24
C GLY A 326 -21.77 32.03 -32.71
N HIS A 327 -21.48 33.31 -32.96
CA HIS A 327 -21.23 33.86 -34.30
C HIS A 327 -19.76 34.15 -34.60
N ARG A 328 -18.87 33.98 -33.62
CA ARG A 328 -17.42 33.95 -33.82
C ARG A 328 -16.92 32.60 -33.33
N GLN A 329 -17.11 31.57 -34.15
CA GLN A 329 -16.20 30.42 -34.11
C GLN A 329 -14.78 31.01 -34.11
N ILE A 330 -14.02 30.74 -33.06
CA ILE A 330 -12.58 30.87 -33.13
C ILE A 330 -12.18 29.74 -34.09
N ALA A 331 -12.15 30.05 -35.39
CA ALA A 331 -11.33 29.29 -36.31
C ALA A 331 -9.90 29.43 -35.76
N PHE A 332 -9.28 28.31 -35.42
CA PHE A 332 -7.83 28.27 -35.31
C PHE A 332 -7.31 28.38 -36.74
N ASP A 333 -7.29 29.60 -37.26
CA ASP A 333 -6.47 29.94 -38.41
C ASP A 333 -5.15 30.52 -37.87
N ASP A 334 -4.07 29.91 -38.37
CA ASP A 334 -2.63 30.08 -38.16
C ASP A 334 -1.96 29.27 -37.02
#